data_AF-A0A3R9Z9M2-F1
#
_entry.id   AF-A0A3R9Z9M2-F1
#
_cell.length_a   1.000
_cell.length_b   1.000
_cell.length_c   1.000
_cell.angle_alpha   90.00
_cell.angle_beta   90.00
_cell.angle_gamma   90.00
#
_symmetry.space_group_name_H-M   'P 1'
#
loop_
_entity.id
_entity.type
_entity.pdbx_description
1 polymer ?
#
loop_
_entity_poly.entity_id
_entity_poly.type
_entity_poly.pdbx_seq_one_letter_code
_entity_poly.pdbx_strand_id
1 'polypeptide(L)'
;MTSRFSVDFNELLERDLIMLSQTDFRKDINGSPVLLVEGLPIEVQEDNLYDDGTHEVLFARGVVEANSTGTWSHVKWCCRFDSEGFYDIAGSSVNEEICNTELSPAEGARVAKLSQAELALIDTALLSQVSDDWRKVARVVGMAMLSTRDLPSGVPDAFFAKRVRLLVESGQLESQGDLRRMRFSEIRRTSA
;
A
#
# COMPACT_ATOMS: atom_id res chain seq x y z
N MET A 1 15.37 8.21 -21.95
CA MET A 1 14.47 8.53 -20.84
C MET A 1 13.41 7.45 -20.80
N THR A 2 13.21 6.83 -19.64
CA THR A 2 12.16 5.84 -19.44
C THR A 2 10.83 6.58 -19.27
N SER A 3 9.79 6.19 -20.00
CA SER A 3 8.47 6.80 -19.86
C SER A 3 7.86 6.43 -18.51
N ARG A 4 7.24 7.40 -17.84
CA ARG A 4 6.60 7.22 -16.53
C ARG A 4 5.09 7.38 -16.63
N PHE A 5 4.34 6.49 -15.99
CA PHE A 5 2.88 6.48 -16.03
C PHE A 5 2.29 6.62 -14.64
N SER A 6 1.21 7.39 -14.52
CA SER A 6 0.40 7.42 -13.30
C SER A 6 -0.37 6.11 -13.16
N VAL A 7 -0.41 5.50 -11.98
CA VAL A 7 -1.17 4.28 -11.68
C VAL A 7 -1.86 4.40 -10.32
N ASP A 8 -2.86 3.56 -10.08
CA ASP A 8 -3.42 3.32 -8.75
C ASP A 8 -2.84 2.00 -8.23
N PHE A 9 -2.01 2.06 -7.18
CA PHE A 9 -1.39 0.84 -6.67
C PHE A 9 -2.36 -0.09 -5.93
N ASN A 10 -3.63 0.29 -5.78
CA ASN A 10 -4.68 -0.62 -5.34
C ASN A 10 -5.20 -1.54 -6.48
N GLU A 11 -4.91 -1.22 -7.75
CA GLU A 11 -5.30 -2.01 -8.94
C GLU A 11 -4.27 -3.11 -9.29
N LEU A 12 -3.79 -3.83 -8.28
CA LEU A 12 -2.86 -4.95 -8.47
C LEU A 12 -3.60 -6.23 -8.87
N LEU A 13 -3.06 -6.91 -9.87
CA LEU A 13 -3.51 -8.22 -10.31
C LEU A 13 -2.77 -9.35 -9.59
N GLU A 14 -1.48 -9.13 -9.32
CA GLU A 14 -0.60 -10.05 -8.60
C GLU A 14 0.31 -9.27 -7.64
N ARG A 15 1.30 -9.93 -7.02
CA ARG A 15 2.24 -9.26 -6.12
C ARG A 15 2.99 -8.13 -6.85
N ASP A 16 3.45 -8.38 -8.04
CA ASP A 16 4.33 -7.50 -8.80
C ASP A 16 3.70 -7.01 -10.11
N LEU A 17 2.38 -7.21 -10.29
CA LEU A 17 1.67 -6.93 -11.53
C LEU A 17 0.52 -5.95 -11.30
N ILE A 18 0.58 -4.79 -11.95
CA ILE A 18 -0.42 -3.73 -11.87
C ILE A 18 -1.11 -3.48 -13.20
N MET A 19 -2.39 -3.12 -13.17
CA MET A 19 -3.12 -2.68 -14.37
C MET A 19 -2.45 -1.43 -14.97
N LEU A 20 -2.25 -1.42 -16.29
CA LEU A 20 -1.57 -0.31 -16.98
C LEU A 20 -2.44 0.36 -18.04
N SER A 21 -3.03 -0.40 -18.97
CA SER A 21 -3.78 0.21 -20.07
C SER A 21 -4.78 -0.74 -20.72
N GLN A 22 -5.88 -0.18 -21.21
CA GLN A 22 -6.86 -0.89 -22.05
C GLN A 22 -6.46 -0.87 -23.54
N THR A 23 -5.60 0.08 -23.94
CA THR A 23 -5.19 0.32 -25.34
C THR A 23 -3.68 0.33 -25.50
N ASP A 24 -3.21 0.15 -26.73
CA ASP A 24 -1.78 0.18 -27.07
C ASP A 24 -1.14 1.56 -26.90
N PHE A 25 -1.93 2.63 -26.83
CA PHE A 25 -1.41 3.96 -26.56
C PHE A 25 -1.81 4.41 -25.16
N ARG A 26 -0.84 4.93 -24.41
CA ARG A 26 -1.07 5.59 -23.14
C ARG A 26 -0.22 6.86 -23.07
N LYS A 27 -0.75 7.93 -22.49
CA LYS A 27 0.04 9.13 -22.23
C LYS A 27 0.89 8.92 -20.98
N ASP A 28 2.15 9.31 -21.06
CA ASP A 28 3.02 9.41 -19.88
C ASP A 28 2.59 10.60 -18.99
N ILE A 29 3.22 10.76 -17.83
CA ILE A 29 2.94 11.86 -16.89
C ILE A 29 3.20 13.26 -17.48
N ASN A 30 4.00 13.35 -18.54
CA ASN A 30 4.28 14.60 -19.26
C ASN A 30 3.27 14.85 -20.39
N GLY A 31 2.28 13.96 -20.57
CA GLY A 31 1.27 14.03 -21.61
C GLY A 31 1.71 13.49 -22.98
N SER A 32 2.91 12.92 -23.09
CA SER A 32 3.44 12.37 -24.34
C SER A 32 2.83 11.00 -24.62
N PRO A 33 2.28 10.74 -25.82
CA PRO A 33 1.74 9.43 -26.17
C PRO A 33 2.87 8.41 -26.33
N VAL A 34 2.73 7.26 -25.70
CA VAL A 34 3.67 6.13 -25.76
C VAL A 34 2.94 4.91 -26.29
N LEU A 35 3.53 4.24 -27.28
CA LEU A 35 3.08 2.93 -27.73
C LEU A 35 3.58 1.86 -26.75
N LEU A 36 2.66 1.18 -26.08
CA LEU A 36 2.91 0.07 -25.20
C LEU A 36 3.11 -1.20 -26.02
N VAL A 37 4.23 -1.88 -25.75
CA VAL A 37 4.60 -3.16 -26.36
C VAL A 37 5.21 -4.05 -25.29
N GLU A 38 5.06 -5.36 -25.44
CA GLU A 38 5.66 -6.37 -24.55
C GLU A 38 7.16 -6.09 -24.32
N GLY A 39 7.59 -6.11 -23.06
CA GLY A 39 8.96 -5.89 -22.65
C GLY A 39 9.43 -4.43 -22.64
N LEU A 40 8.56 -3.46 -22.93
CA LEU A 40 8.91 -2.04 -22.87
C LEU A 40 9.26 -1.64 -21.41
N PRO A 41 10.49 -1.16 -21.12
CA PRO A 41 10.82 -0.68 -19.79
C PRO A 41 10.09 0.63 -19.50
N ILE A 42 9.43 0.70 -18.35
CA ILE A 42 8.65 1.86 -17.92
C ILE A 42 8.84 2.13 -16.42
N GLU A 43 8.47 3.33 -15.99
CA GLU A 43 8.26 3.64 -14.58
C GLU A 43 6.77 3.83 -14.33
N VAL A 44 6.31 3.44 -13.15
CA VAL A 44 4.95 3.70 -12.68
C VAL A 44 5.00 4.50 -11.39
N GLN A 45 4.05 5.41 -11.21
CA GLN A 45 3.99 6.30 -10.06
C GLN A 45 2.53 6.48 -9.61
N GLU A 46 2.30 6.48 -8.30
CA GLU A 46 1.07 6.94 -7.67
C GLU A 46 1.39 8.22 -6.89
N ASP A 47 0.52 9.21 -7.02
CA ASP A 47 0.67 10.51 -6.38
C ASP A 47 -0.52 10.70 -5.41
N ASN A 48 -0.23 10.61 -4.11
CA ASN A 48 -1.23 10.63 -3.06
C ASN A 48 -1.18 11.98 -2.33
N LEU A 49 -2.24 12.78 -2.48
CA LEU A 49 -2.46 14.01 -1.72
C LEU A 49 -3.58 13.79 -0.70
N TYR A 50 -3.22 13.81 0.58
CA TYR A 50 -4.16 13.58 1.69
C TYR A 50 -4.73 14.90 2.23
N ASP A 51 -5.86 14.85 2.94
CA ASP A 51 -6.58 16.04 3.46
C ASP A 51 -5.77 16.87 4.45
N ASP A 52 -4.78 16.27 5.11
CA ASP A 52 -3.89 16.97 6.02
C ASP A 52 -2.74 17.71 5.30
N GLY A 53 -2.78 17.74 3.97
CA GLY A 53 -1.76 18.35 3.11
C GLY A 53 -0.52 17.49 2.93
N THR A 54 -0.46 16.28 3.49
CA THR A 54 0.63 15.35 3.23
C THR A 54 0.61 14.93 1.77
N HIS A 55 1.77 15.01 1.11
CA HIS A 55 1.99 14.56 -0.25
C HIS A 55 2.96 13.38 -0.22
N GLU A 56 2.51 12.21 -0.69
CA GLU A 56 3.29 10.98 -0.78
C GLU A 56 3.34 10.54 -2.24
N VAL A 57 4.54 10.21 -2.71
CA VAL A 57 4.73 9.71 -4.08
C VAL A 57 5.32 8.31 -4.00
N LEU A 58 4.57 7.32 -4.46
CA LEU A 58 5.05 5.95 -4.62
C LEU A 58 5.53 5.76 -6.06
N PHE A 59 6.65 5.08 -6.24
CA PHE A 59 7.12 4.72 -7.58
C PHE A 59 7.65 3.30 -7.63
N ALA A 60 7.62 2.71 -8.82
CA ALA A 60 8.24 1.43 -9.12
C ALA A 60 8.75 1.42 -10.57
N ARG A 61 9.76 0.58 -10.83
CA ARG A 61 10.29 0.32 -12.18
C ARG A 61 9.85 -1.05 -12.64
N GLY A 62 9.50 -1.15 -13.91
CA GLY A 62 9.02 -2.41 -14.45
C GLY A 62 9.06 -2.49 -15.97
N VAL A 63 8.43 -3.54 -16.48
CA VAL A 63 8.27 -3.81 -17.90
C VAL A 63 6.80 -3.99 -18.23
N VAL A 64 6.42 -3.58 -19.44
CA VAL A 64 5.07 -3.79 -19.97
C VAL A 64 4.90 -5.27 -20.32
N GLU A 65 3.79 -5.87 -19.87
CA GLU A 65 3.39 -7.24 -20.20
C GLU A 65 1.92 -7.29 -20.62
N ALA A 66 1.56 -8.17 -21.55
CA ALA A 66 0.17 -8.43 -21.89
C ALA A 66 -0.57 -9.05 -20.70
N ASN A 67 -1.83 -8.64 -20.47
CA ASN A 67 -2.64 -9.23 -19.42
C ASN A 67 -2.98 -10.70 -19.75
N SER A 68 -2.35 -11.63 -19.03
CA SER A 68 -2.58 -13.08 -19.14
C SER A 68 -3.23 -13.68 -17.88
N THR A 69 -3.72 -12.86 -16.95
CA THR A 69 -4.21 -13.33 -15.64
C THR A 69 -5.55 -14.06 -15.71
N GLY A 70 -6.24 -14.03 -16.85
CA GLY A 70 -7.58 -14.60 -17.03
C GLY A 70 -8.69 -13.79 -16.35
N THR A 71 -8.35 -12.67 -15.72
CA THR A 71 -9.29 -11.72 -15.10
C THR A 71 -9.10 -10.32 -15.68
N TRP A 72 -10.05 -9.41 -15.44
CA TRP A 72 -9.98 -8.02 -15.90
C TRP A 72 -9.75 -7.91 -17.42
N SER A 73 -10.59 -8.58 -18.22
CA SER A 73 -10.41 -8.71 -19.68
C SER A 73 -10.43 -7.39 -20.46
N HIS A 74 -10.83 -6.29 -19.85
CA HIS A 74 -10.75 -4.95 -20.43
C HIS A 74 -9.34 -4.33 -20.30
N VAL A 75 -8.50 -4.84 -19.41
CA VAL A 75 -7.09 -4.44 -19.27
C VAL A 75 -6.28 -5.25 -20.26
N LYS A 76 -5.64 -4.56 -21.22
CA LYS A 76 -4.79 -5.17 -22.24
C LYS A 76 -3.35 -5.30 -21.78
N TRP A 77 -2.82 -4.23 -21.19
CA TRP A 77 -1.44 -4.13 -20.75
C TRP A 77 -1.38 -3.99 -19.23
N CYS A 78 -0.41 -4.68 -18.64
CA CYS A 78 -0.01 -4.58 -17.26
C CYS A 78 1.44 -4.07 -17.18
N CYS A 79 1.86 -3.64 -16.01
CA CYS A 79 3.26 -3.41 -15.70
C CYS A 79 3.70 -4.44 -14.66
N ARG A 80 4.71 -5.24 -14.99
CA ARG A 80 5.39 -6.08 -13.99
C ARG A 80 6.59 -5.32 -13.45
N PHE A 81 6.62 -5.09 -12.14
CA PHE A 81 7.63 -4.24 -11.51
C PHE A 81 8.47 -5.01 -10.49
N ASP A 82 9.73 -4.62 -10.37
CA ASP A 82 10.62 -5.22 -9.38
C ASP A 82 10.17 -4.80 -7.98
N SER A 83 9.86 -5.78 -7.14
CA SER A 83 9.34 -5.54 -5.79
C SER A 83 10.39 -4.92 -4.84
N GLU A 84 11.64 -4.80 -5.28
CA GLU A 84 12.75 -4.14 -4.57
C GLU A 84 12.72 -2.59 -4.69
N GLY A 85 11.77 -2.02 -5.44
CA GLY A 85 11.88 -0.67 -5.97
C GLY A 85 10.93 0.41 -5.44
N PHE A 86 10.41 0.31 -4.21
CA PHE A 86 9.61 1.41 -3.63
C PHE A 86 10.49 2.35 -2.82
N TYR A 87 10.60 3.59 -3.27
CA TYR A 87 11.34 4.63 -2.54
C TYR A 87 10.43 5.83 -2.30
N ASP A 88 10.50 6.38 -1.09
CA ASP A 88 10.01 7.72 -0.83
C ASP A 88 10.98 8.74 -1.47
N ILE A 89 10.57 10.00 -1.70
CA ILE A 89 11.37 11.07 -2.33
C ILE A 89 12.72 11.29 -1.58
N ALA A 90 12.83 10.81 -0.34
CA ALA A 90 14.05 10.79 0.46
C ALA A 90 15.08 9.69 0.10
N GLY A 91 14.86 8.88 -0.95
CA GLY A 91 15.86 7.92 -1.45
C GLY A 91 16.18 6.76 -0.49
N SER A 92 15.35 6.54 0.53
CA SER A 92 15.48 5.38 1.41
C SER A 92 14.84 4.18 0.72
N SER A 93 15.64 3.17 0.39
CA SER A 93 15.12 1.84 0.07
C SER A 93 14.32 1.38 1.28
N VAL A 94 13.00 1.29 1.13
CA VAL A 94 12.16 0.72 2.18
C VAL A 94 11.96 -0.72 1.76
N ASN A 95 12.75 -1.61 2.37
CA ASN A 95 12.60 -3.05 2.17
C ASN A 95 11.11 -3.39 2.21
N GLU A 96 10.62 -4.00 1.14
CA GLU A 96 9.27 -4.55 1.02
C GLU A 96 9.18 -5.81 1.90
N GLU A 97 9.53 -5.69 3.19
CA GLU A 97 9.14 -6.67 4.19
C GLU A 97 7.64 -6.55 4.35
N ILE A 98 6.96 -7.31 3.49
CA ILE A 98 5.57 -7.68 3.54
C ILE A 98 5.12 -7.76 5.01
N CYS A 99 4.01 -7.09 5.37
CA CYS A 99 3.37 -7.34 6.67
C CYS A 99 2.78 -8.77 6.79
N ASN A 100 3.06 -9.63 5.80
CA ASN A 100 2.91 -11.07 5.83
C ASN A 100 4.02 -11.79 6.60
N THR A 101 4.98 -11.10 7.21
CA THR A 101 5.81 -11.77 8.21
C THR A 101 4.88 -12.13 9.37
N GLU A 102 4.39 -13.37 9.37
CA GLU A 102 3.87 -14.00 10.57
C GLU A 102 4.83 -13.61 11.69
N LEU A 103 4.29 -12.97 12.73
CA LEU A 103 5.09 -12.54 13.87
C LEU A 103 6.02 -13.67 14.24
N SER A 104 7.32 -13.41 14.26
CA SER A 104 8.28 -14.40 14.74
C SER A 104 7.83 -14.87 16.13
N PRO A 105 8.17 -16.09 16.57
CA PRO A 105 7.76 -16.57 17.89
C PRO A 105 8.08 -15.59 19.03
N ALA A 106 9.19 -14.85 18.92
CA ALA A 106 9.57 -13.80 19.87
C ALA A 106 8.65 -12.57 19.80
N GLU A 107 8.29 -12.11 18.60
CA GLU A 107 7.31 -11.03 18.41
C GLU A 107 5.91 -11.44 18.87
N GLY A 108 5.49 -12.66 18.54
CA GLY A 108 4.22 -13.26 18.98
C GLY A 108 4.13 -13.31 20.51
N ALA A 109 5.17 -13.79 21.18
CA ALA A 109 5.24 -13.85 22.64
C ALA A 109 5.25 -12.45 23.29
N ARG A 110 5.75 -11.43 22.60
CA ARG A 110 5.72 -10.04 23.08
C ARG A 110 4.33 -9.44 22.97
N VAL A 111 3.70 -9.54 21.80
CA VAL A 111 2.36 -8.97 21.61
C VAL A 111 1.30 -9.72 22.42
N ALA A 112 1.51 -11.00 22.72
CA ALA A 112 0.63 -11.79 23.59
C ALA A 112 0.63 -11.31 25.05
N LYS A 113 1.63 -10.53 25.48
CA LYS A 113 1.70 -9.94 26.83
C LYS A 113 0.99 -8.59 26.91
N LEU A 114 0.57 -8.01 25.79
CA LEU A 114 -0.14 -6.75 25.79
C LEU A 114 -1.48 -6.91 26.51
N SER A 115 -1.70 -6.04 27.49
CA SER A 115 -2.96 -5.91 28.20
C SER A 115 -4.06 -5.39 27.27
N GLN A 116 -5.31 -5.62 27.68
CA GLN A 116 -6.46 -5.07 26.95
C GLN A 116 -6.41 -3.54 26.83
N ALA A 117 -5.86 -2.86 27.84
CA ALA A 117 -5.68 -1.40 27.81
C ALA A 117 -4.67 -0.98 26.73
N GLU A 118 -3.56 -1.70 26.60
CA GLU A 118 -2.56 -1.44 25.55
C GLU A 118 -3.11 -1.73 24.15
N LEU A 119 -3.90 -2.80 23.99
CA LEU A 119 -4.58 -3.08 22.72
C LEU A 119 -5.56 -1.95 22.35
N ALA A 120 -6.33 -1.46 23.31
CA ALA A 120 -7.26 -0.35 23.10
C ALA A 120 -6.53 0.96 22.75
N LEU A 121 -5.35 1.20 23.33
CA LEU A 121 -4.50 2.35 22.96
C LEU A 121 -4.02 2.24 21.50
N ILE A 122 -3.58 1.06 21.07
CA ILE A 122 -3.18 0.83 19.67
C ILE A 122 -4.36 1.07 18.72
N ASP A 123 -5.53 0.50 19.02
CA ASP A 123 -6.72 0.68 18.19
C ASP A 123 -7.15 2.14 18.13
N THR A 124 -7.11 2.85 19.28
CA THR A 124 -7.42 4.28 19.36
C THR A 124 -6.45 5.10 18.51
N ALA A 125 -5.15 4.79 18.58
CA ALA A 125 -4.13 5.42 17.78
C ALA A 125 -4.33 5.16 16.28
N LEU A 126 -4.74 3.95 15.88
CA LEU A 126 -5.08 3.67 14.48
C LEU A 126 -6.29 4.49 14.03
N LEU A 127 -7.39 4.44 14.78
CA LEU A 127 -8.64 5.14 14.46
C LEU A 127 -8.48 6.67 14.43
N SER A 128 -7.52 7.23 15.18
CA SER A 128 -7.23 8.67 15.15
C SER A 128 -6.52 9.12 13.87
N GLN A 129 -5.89 8.20 13.11
CA GLN A 129 -5.21 8.53 11.85
C GLN A 129 -6.10 8.36 10.61
N VAL A 130 -7.29 7.74 10.78
CA VAL A 130 -8.23 7.46 9.69
C VAL A 130 -9.28 8.57 9.58
N SER A 131 -9.58 8.97 8.35
CA SER A 131 -10.61 9.93 7.94
C SER A 131 -11.79 9.23 7.24
N ASP A 132 -12.78 10.01 6.80
CA ASP A 132 -13.84 9.53 5.93
C ASP A 132 -13.34 9.29 4.49
N ASP A 133 -12.22 9.92 4.11
CA ASP A 133 -11.48 9.64 2.87
C ASP A 133 -10.48 8.48 3.03
N TRP A 134 -10.18 7.81 1.90
CA TRP A 134 -9.26 6.67 1.83
C TRP A 134 -7.83 7.06 2.23
N ARG A 135 -7.20 6.23 3.07
CA ARG A 135 -5.80 6.41 3.47
C ARG A 135 -5.02 5.12 3.35
N LYS A 136 -3.78 5.19 2.82
CA LYS A 136 -2.87 4.05 2.76
C LYS A 136 -2.63 3.47 4.14
N VAL A 137 -2.78 2.15 4.27
CA VAL A 137 -2.61 1.45 5.55
C VAL A 137 -1.20 1.65 6.08
N ALA A 138 -0.18 1.72 5.21
CA ALA A 138 1.21 1.92 5.62
C ALA A 138 1.40 3.26 6.34
N ARG A 139 0.77 4.32 5.84
CA ARG A 139 0.76 5.63 6.46
C ARG A 139 0.03 5.60 7.81
N VAL A 140 -1.17 5.02 7.86
CA VAL A 140 -1.95 4.92 9.10
C VAL A 140 -1.17 4.17 10.19
N VAL A 141 -0.59 3.02 9.84
CA VAL A 141 0.23 2.21 10.76
C VAL A 141 1.48 2.97 11.19
N GLY A 142 2.22 3.58 10.26
CA GLY A 142 3.41 4.37 10.60
C GLY A 142 3.09 5.52 11.56
N MET A 143 2.03 6.28 11.29
CA MET A 143 1.60 7.39 12.15
C MET A 143 1.08 6.90 13.51
N ALA A 144 0.34 5.79 13.57
CA ALA A 144 -0.08 5.19 14.82
C ALA A 144 1.14 4.79 15.65
N MET A 145 2.11 4.09 15.06
CA MET A 145 3.37 3.70 15.73
C MET A 145 4.13 4.91 16.30
N LEU A 146 4.18 6.03 15.56
CA LEU A 146 4.79 7.29 16.02
C LEU A 146 4.04 7.87 17.24
N SER A 147 2.71 7.79 17.25
CA SER A 147 1.87 8.28 18.36
C SER A 147 1.88 7.37 19.59
N THR A 148 2.27 6.10 19.43
CA THR A 148 2.32 5.08 20.49
C THR A 148 3.73 4.83 21.03
N ARG A 149 4.68 5.76 20.82
CA ARG A 149 6.09 5.58 21.23
C ARG A 149 6.31 5.35 22.73
N ASP A 150 5.35 5.76 23.56
CA ASP A 150 5.38 5.59 25.01
C ASP A 150 4.90 4.20 25.49
N LEU A 151 4.40 3.34 24.59
CA LEU A 151 4.11 1.94 24.93
C LEU A 151 5.41 1.17 25.22
N PRO A 152 5.40 0.23 26.20
CA PRO A 152 6.57 -0.59 26.51
C PRO A 152 6.99 -1.49 25.32
N SER A 153 7.86 -0.95 24.47
CA SER A 153 8.79 -1.59 23.52
C SER A 153 8.25 -2.48 22.37
N GLY A 154 8.51 -2.02 21.15
CA GLY A 154 8.91 -2.86 20.00
C GLY A 154 7.80 -3.57 19.22
N VAL A 155 6.52 -3.25 19.46
CA VAL A 155 5.39 -3.87 18.74
C VAL A 155 5.62 -3.72 17.23
N PRO A 156 5.74 -4.82 16.47
CA PRO A 156 6.05 -4.75 15.04
C PRO A 156 4.86 -4.17 14.28
N ASP A 157 5.16 -3.52 13.16
CA ASP A 157 4.18 -2.99 12.21
C ASP A 157 3.18 -4.07 11.73
N ALA A 158 3.64 -5.30 11.54
CA ALA A 158 2.79 -6.46 11.23
C ALA A 158 1.67 -6.69 12.27
N PHE A 159 1.90 -6.35 13.54
CA PHE A 159 0.86 -6.41 14.56
C PHE A 159 -0.15 -5.27 14.43
N PHE A 160 0.29 -4.04 14.11
CA PHE A 160 -0.62 -2.94 13.80
C PHE A 160 -1.49 -3.27 12.57
N ALA A 161 -0.90 -3.84 11.52
CA ALA A 161 -1.64 -4.33 10.35
C ALA A 161 -2.68 -5.41 10.72
N LYS A 162 -2.36 -6.30 11.69
CA LYS A 162 -3.33 -7.24 12.25
C LYS A 162 -4.47 -6.53 12.98
N ARG A 163 -4.19 -5.48 13.75
CA ARG A 163 -5.22 -4.67 14.41
C ARG A 163 -6.14 -3.98 13.41
N VAL A 164 -5.59 -3.41 12.34
CA VAL A 164 -6.38 -2.83 11.23
C VAL A 164 -7.37 -3.84 10.66
N ARG A 165 -6.93 -5.08 10.37
CA ARG A 165 -7.83 -6.14 9.88
C ARG A 165 -8.98 -6.44 10.83
N LEU A 166 -8.71 -6.49 12.14
CA LEU A 166 -9.77 -6.70 13.16
C LEU A 166 -10.74 -5.51 13.23
N LEU A 167 -10.26 -4.28 13.04
CA LEU A 167 -11.12 -3.09 12.98
C LEU A 167 -12.02 -3.11 11.73
N VAL A 168 -11.53 -3.61 10.60
CA VAL A 168 -12.32 -3.84 9.38
C VAL A 168 -13.34 -4.96 9.59
N GLU A 169 -12.93 -6.10 10.14
CA GLU A 169 -13.81 -7.25 10.43
C GLU A 169 -14.93 -6.90 11.43
N SER A 170 -14.67 -5.95 12.35
CA SER A 170 -15.66 -5.44 13.30
C SER A 170 -16.56 -4.33 12.75
N GLY A 171 -16.37 -3.92 11.49
CA GLY A 171 -17.18 -2.90 10.83
C GLY A 171 -16.91 -1.46 11.27
N GLN A 172 -15.78 -1.20 11.93
CA GLN A 172 -15.36 0.16 12.28
C GLN A 172 -14.61 0.86 11.13
N LEU A 173 -14.01 0.06 10.24
CA LEU A 173 -13.27 0.52 9.07
C LEU A 173 -13.76 -0.19 7.81
N GLU A 174 -13.75 0.53 6.69
CA GLU A 174 -13.83 -0.06 5.36
C GLU A 174 -12.42 -0.23 4.78
N SER A 175 -12.23 -1.20 3.90
CA SER A 175 -10.95 -1.43 3.22
C SER A 175 -11.10 -1.65 1.72
N GLN A 176 -10.12 -1.20 0.95
CA GLN A 176 -9.91 -1.59 -0.44
C GLN A 176 -8.45 -2.00 -0.69
N GLY A 177 -8.22 -2.87 -1.67
CA GLY A 177 -6.92 -3.51 -1.90
C GLY A 177 -6.63 -4.69 -0.95
N ASP A 178 -5.37 -5.14 -0.89
CA ASP A 178 -4.96 -6.27 -0.04
C ASP A 178 -4.32 -5.77 1.25
N LEU A 179 -5.03 -5.86 2.38
CA LEU A 179 -4.56 -5.41 3.71
C LEU A 179 -3.28 -6.11 4.20
N ARG A 180 -2.84 -7.21 3.56
CA ARG A 180 -1.52 -7.83 3.82
C ARG A 180 -0.38 -7.02 3.21
N ARG A 181 -0.71 -6.04 2.36
CA ARG A 181 0.22 -5.18 1.63
C ARG A 181 -0.13 -3.72 1.92
N MET A 182 0.35 -3.22 3.05
CA MET A 182 -0.09 -1.94 3.59
C MET A 182 0.07 -0.72 2.63
N ARG A 183 1.05 -0.75 1.72
CA ARG A 183 1.26 0.31 0.70
C ARG A 183 0.30 0.24 -0.48
N PHE A 184 -0.41 -0.88 -0.63
CA PHE A 184 -1.29 -1.19 -1.76
C PHE A 184 -2.70 -1.54 -1.30
N SER A 185 -3.05 -0.96 -0.16
CA SER A 185 -4.36 -1.07 0.44
C SER A 185 -4.66 0.20 1.19
N GLU A 186 -5.93 0.53 1.23
CA GLU A 186 -6.43 1.73 1.87
C GLU A 186 -7.56 1.39 2.81
N ILE A 187 -7.70 2.24 3.82
CA ILE A 187 -8.76 2.17 4.81
C ILE A 187 -9.38 3.54 5.01
N ARG A 188 -10.66 3.54 5.36
CA ARG A 188 -11.40 4.73 5.77
C ARG A 188 -12.39 4.38 6.89
N ARG A 189 -12.95 5.39 7.55
CA ARG A 189 -14.03 5.19 8.53
C ARG A 189 -15.26 4.64 7.82
N THR A 190 -15.89 3.64 8.44
CA THR A 190 -17.22 3.21 7.99
C THR A 190 -18.21 4.34 8.25
N SER A 191 -18.90 4.77 7.19
CA SER A 191 -19.97 5.77 7.35
C SER A 191 -21.12 5.13 8.12
N ALA A 192 -21.50 5.73 9.25
CA ALA A 192 -22.64 5.31 10.06
C ALA A 192 -23.98 5.53 9.34
#